data_AF-A0A2W0BLZ7-F1
#
_entry.id   AF-A0A2W0BLZ7-F1
#
_cell.length_a   1.000
_cell.length_b   1.000
_cell.length_c   1.000
_cell.angle_alpha   90.00
_cell.angle_beta   90.00
_cell.angle_gamma   90.00
#
_symmetry.space_group_name_H-M   'P 1'
#
loop_
_entity.id
_entity.type
_entity.pdbx_description
1 polymer ?
#
loop_
_entity_poly.entity_id
_entity_poly.type
_entity_poly.pdbx_seq_one_letter_code
_entity_poly.pdbx_strand_id
1 'polypeptide(L)'
;MTDGYRILIAYQNEPFVNLKAEQFDKTRYSTDKQSLIDSLESSAKDSPNMESEKPTKSKMGRFESYAINRTKLEGGVLSTYLWFDDSDAQVLTAYILNDEPAARKFKTIDEYRNLRDRLLQKLSGCDVH
;
A
#
# COMPACT_ATOMS: atom_id res chain seq x y z
N MET A 1 -5.87 7.62 -15.65
CA MET A 1 -5.71 8.59 -14.55
C MET A 1 -5.94 9.98 -15.09
N THR A 2 -6.71 10.79 -14.36
CA THR A 2 -7.00 12.20 -14.69
C THR A 2 -6.29 13.18 -13.75
N ASP A 3 -6.01 12.79 -12.51
CA ASP A 3 -5.22 13.57 -11.54
C ASP A 3 -4.56 12.64 -10.50
N GLY A 4 -3.53 13.12 -9.78
CA GLY A 4 -2.95 12.39 -8.67
C GLY A 4 -1.98 13.19 -7.79
N TYR A 5 -2.01 12.87 -6.49
CA TYR A 5 -1.18 13.49 -5.45
C TYR A 5 -0.30 12.45 -4.76
N ARG A 6 0.86 12.89 -4.27
CA ARG A 6 1.74 12.07 -3.43
C ARG A 6 1.97 12.74 -2.09
N ILE A 7 1.84 11.95 -1.03
CA ILE A 7 2.03 12.37 0.35
C ILE A 7 3.08 11.44 0.96
N LEU A 8 4.18 12.03 1.44
CA LEU A 8 5.20 11.29 2.18
C LEU A 8 4.90 11.43 3.68
N ILE A 9 4.55 10.34 4.32
CA ILE A 9 4.24 10.28 5.76
C ILE A 9 5.49 9.78 6.49
N ALA A 10 5.96 10.58 7.45
CA ALA A 10 7.09 10.24 8.29
C ALA A 10 6.65 9.58 9.61
N TYR A 11 7.47 8.67 10.13
CA TYR A 11 7.38 8.16 11.49
C TYR A 11 8.67 8.52 12.24
N GLN A 12 8.53 9.34 13.28
CA GLN A 12 9.66 9.90 14.04
C GLN A 12 10.73 10.56 13.13
N ASN A 13 10.26 11.43 12.23
CA ASN A 13 11.06 12.18 11.24
C ASN A 13 11.67 11.35 10.09
N GLU A 14 11.50 10.03 10.07
CA GLU A 14 11.96 9.20 8.96
C GLU A 14 10.81 8.88 8.00
N PRO A 15 11.02 8.93 6.67
CA PRO A 15 10.03 8.50 5.69
C PRO A 15 9.56 7.07 5.97
N PHE A 16 8.25 6.87 6.11
CA PHE A 16 7.69 5.54 6.40
C PHE A 16 6.68 5.08 5.36
N VAL A 17 5.85 5.98 4.84
CA VAL A 17 4.89 5.65 3.78
C VAL A 17 4.90 6.70 2.69
N ASN A 18 5.01 6.24 1.46
CA ASN A 18 4.69 7.03 0.28
C ASN A 18 3.26 6.68 -0.16
N LEU A 19 2.32 7.57 0.13
CA LEU A 19 0.92 7.41 -0.24
C LEU A 19 0.65 8.16 -1.53
N LYS A 20 0.09 7.49 -2.52
CA LYS A 20 -0.34 8.05 -3.79
C LYS A 20 -1.86 7.99 -3.86
N ALA A 21 -2.51 9.11 -4.10
CA ALA A 21 -3.96 9.19 -4.33
C ALA A 21 -4.20 9.55 -5.79
N GLU A 22 -5.00 8.77 -6.51
CA GLU A 22 -5.22 8.93 -7.94
C GLU A 22 -6.70 8.91 -8.27
N GLN A 23 -7.12 9.88 -9.09
CA GLN A 23 -8.44 9.89 -9.70
C GLN A 23 -8.34 9.24 -11.08
N PHE A 24 -9.27 8.32 -11.36
CA PHE A 24 -9.38 7.65 -12.64
C PHE A 24 -10.59 8.14 -13.42
N ASP A 25 -10.53 7.90 -14.73
CA ASP A 25 -11.68 8.08 -15.62
C ASP A 25 -12.69 6.97 -15.35
N LYS A 26 -13.91 7.34 -14.94
CA LYS A 26 -14.99 6.40 -14.60
C LYS A 26 -15.32 5.44 -15.75
N THR A 27 -15.16 5.86 -17.00
CA THR A 27 -15.47 5.03 -18.17
C THR A 27 -14.48 3.87 -18.36
N ARG A 28 -13.27 4.00 -17.82
CA ARG A 28 -12.18 3.02 -17.93
C ARG A 28 -11.77 2.37 -16.61
N TYR A 29 -12.34 2.85 -15.50
CA TYR A 29 -11.93 2.49 -14.15
C TYR A 29 -11.88 0.98 -13.90
N SER A 30 -12.86 0.21 -14.38
CA SER A 30 -12.86 -1.25 -14.22
C SER A 30 -11.63 -1.93 -14.84
N THR A 31 -11.27 -1.52 -16.07
CA THR A 31 -10.08 -2.03 -16.78
C THR A 31 -8.79 -1.59 -16.11
N ASP A 32 -8.72 -0.33 -15.69
CA ASP A 32 -7.54 0.24 -15.03
C ASP A 32 -7.32 -0.43 -13.65
N LYS A 33 -8.40 -0.68 -12.90
CA LYS A 33 -8.38 -1.42 -11.62
C LYS A 33 -7.83 -2.82 -11.79
N GLN A 34 -8.33 -3.59 -12.78
CA GLN A 34 -7.81 -4.93 -13.04
C GLN A 34 -6.32 -4.89 -13.41
N SER A 35 -5.92 -3.92 -14.23
CA SER A 35 -4.52 -3.74 -14.64
C SER A 35 -3.59 -3.45 -13.44
N LEU A 36 -4.06 -2.70 -12.45
CA LEU A 36 -3.32 -2.44 -11.21
C LEU A 36 -3.19 -3.69 -10.34
N ILE A 37 -4.26 -4.49 -10.23
CA ILE A 37 -4.24 -5.77 -9.50
C ILE A 37 -3.27 -6.75 -10.17
N ASP A 38 -3.33 -6.87 -11.50
CA ASP A 38 -2.43 -7.74 -12.27
C ASP A 38 -0.97 -7.31 -12.14
N SER A 39 -0.70 -6.00 -12.16
CA SER A 39 0.64 -5.45 -11.94
C SER A 39 1.15 -5.73 -10.53
N LEU A 40 0.27 -5.66 -9.53
CA LEU A 40 0.59 -6.00 -8.14
C LEU A 40 0.91 -7.49 -7.98
N GLU A 41 0.15 -8.36 -8.65
CA GLU A 41 0.41 -9.81 -8.69
C GLU A 41 1.73 -10.14 -9.37
N SER A 42 2.04 -9.54 -10.53
CA SER A 42 3.35 -9.72 -11.18
C SER A 42 4.48 -9.31 -10.23
N SER A 43 4.35 -8.16 -9.58
CA SER A 43 5.36 -7.66 -8.62
C SER A 43 5.60 -8.64 -7.47
N ALA A 44 4.56 -9.35 -7.00
CA ALA A 44 4.70 -10.36 -5.95
C ALA A 44 5.39 -11.64 -6.46
N LYS A 45 5.09 -12.09 -7.68
CA LYS A 45 5.73 -13.27 -8.30
C LYS A 45 7.20 -13.03 -8.60
N ASP A 46 7.53 -11.83 -9.05
CA ASP A 46 8.88 -11.48 -9.49
C ASP A 46 9.80 -11.06 -8.32
N SER A 47 9.24 -10.94 -7.11
CA SER A 47 9.99 -10.56 -5.91
C SER A 47 10.26 -11.76 -5.00
N PRO A 48 11.49 -11.94 -4.49
CA PRO A 48 11.77 -12.97 -3.50
C PRO A 48 11.16 -12.60 -2.14
N ASN A 49 10.99 -13.62 -1.29
CA ASN A 49 10.59 -13.49 0.12
C ASN A 49 9.24 -12.77 0.34
N MET A 50 8.29 -12.91 -0.59
CA MET A 50 6.92 -12.42 -0.42
C MET A 50 6.10 -13.36 0.47
N GLU A 51 5.12 -12.82 1.19
CA GLU A 51 4.17 -13.63 1.99
C GLU A 51 3.29 -14.53 1.10
N SER A 52 3.05 -14.12 -0.15
CA SER A 52 2.27 -14.83 -1.15
C SER A 52 2.63 -14.33 -2.55
N GLU A 53 2.56 -15.21 -3.54
CA GLU A 53 2.67 -14.86 -4.98
C GLU A 53 1.42 -14.15 -5.52
N LYS A 54 0.31 -14.17 -4.76
CA LYS A 54 -0.94 -13.49 -5.10
C LYS A 54 -1.27 -12.41 -4.09
N PRO A 55 -1.80 -11.25 -4.53
CA PRO A 55 -2.26 -10.21 -3.63
C PRO A 55 -3.35 -10.73 -2.70
N THR A 56 -3.23 -10.39 -1.42
CA THR A 56 -4.27 -10.68 -0.43
C THR A 56 -5.39 -9.67 -0.60
N LYS A 57 -6.59 -10.15 -0.93
CA LYS A 57 -7.80 -9.33 -1.00
C LYS A 57 -8.41 -9.18 0.38
N SER A 58 -8.78 -7.96 0.75
CA SER A 58 -9.47 -7.64 2.00
C SER A 58 -10.39 -6.43 1.82
N LYS A 59 -11.06 -6.00 2.90
CA LYS A 59 -11.90 -4.80 2.94
C LYS A 59 -11.38 -3.87 4.02
N MET A 60 -11.26 -2.59 3.71
CA MET A 60 -10.81 -1.54 4.64
C MET A 60 -11.80 -0.39 4.59
N GLY A 61 -12.76 -0.37 5.52
CA GLY A 61 -13.88 0.58 5.47
C GLY A 61 -14.69 0.42 4.18
N ARG A 62 -14.85 1.51 3.42
CA ARG A 62 -15.49 1.51 2.09
C ARG A 62 -14.62 0.96 0.96
N PHE A 63 -13.31 0.83 1.18
CA PHE A 63 -12.37 0.45 0.13
C PHE A 63 -12.28 -1.08 0.00
N GLU A 64 -12.26 -1.55 -1.26
CA GLU A 64 -11.73 -2.87 -1.57
C GLU A 64 -10.19 -2.80 -1.57
N SER A 65 -9.54 -3.71 -0.86
CA SER A 65 -8.10 -3.66 -0.63
C SER A 65 -7.39 -4.86 -1.26
N TYR A 66 -6.24 -4.62 -1.87
CA TYR A 66 -5.31 -5.67 -2.33
C TYR A 66 -3.91 -5.35 -1.82
N ALA A 67 -3.23 -6.33 -1.23
CA ALA A 67 -1.94 -6.10 -0.60
C ALA A 67 -0.92 -7.20 -0.91
N ILE A 68 0.34 -6.80 -1.00
CA ILE A 68 1.50 -7.70 -1.03
C ILE A 68 2.50 -7.24 0.03
N ASN A 69 3.12 -8.21 0.71
CA ASN A 69 4.03 -7.95 1.82
C ASN A 69 5.27 -8.83 1.72
N ARG A 70 6.42 -8.30 2.14
CA ARG A 70 7.65 -9.07 2.34
C ARG A 70 7.66 -9.74 3.70
N THR A 71 8.33 -10.88 3.77
CA THR A 71 8.63 -11.63 4.99
C THR A 71 9.98 -11.26 5.60
N LYS A 72 10.79 -10.46 4.90
CA LYS A 72 12.12 -10.01 5.31
C LYS A 72 12.29 -8.50 5.08
N LEU A 73 13.17 -7.89 5.86
CA LEU A 73 13.46 -6.45 5.79
C LEU A 73 14.47 -6.13 4.67
N GLU A 74 14.05 -6.28 3.42
CA GLU A 74 14.87 -6.13 2.21
C GLU A 74 14.14 -5.35 1.11
N GLY A 75 14.90 -4.86 0.12
CA GLY A 75 14.38 -3.94 -0.91
C GLY A 75 14.06 -2.56 -0.33
N GLY A 76 13.47 -1.67 -1.13
CA GLY A 76 13.06 -0.33 -0.69
C GLY A 76 11.61 -0.23 -0.20
N VAL A 77 10.78 -1.25 -0.50
CA VAL A 77 9.36 -1.30 -0.11
C VAL A 77 9.08 -2.68 0.50
N LEU A 78 8.54 -2.68 1.72
CA LEU A 78 8.17 -3.89 2.46
C LEU A 78 6.73 -4.32 2.20
N SER A 79 5.84 -3.36 1.97
CA SER A 79 4.45 -3.65 1.63
C SER A 79 3.89 -2.65 0.64
N THR A 80 3.04 -3.13 -0.25
CA THR A 80 2.24 -2.30 -1.15
C THR A 80 0.77 -2.63 -0.93
N TYR A 81 -0.04 -1.59 -0.73
CA TYR A 81 -1.48 -1.67 -0.61
C TYR A 81 -2.15 -0.86 -1.71
N LEU A 82 -3.16 -1.44 -2.35
CA LEU A 82 -4.10 -0.75 -3.23
C LEU A 82 -5.46 -0.69 -2.52
N TRP A 83 -6.04 0.50 -2.39
CA TRP A 83 -7.39 0.72 -1.88
C TRP A 83 -8.24 1.36 -2.97
N PHE A 84 -9.26 0.62 -3.39
CA PHE A 84 -10.16 0.99 -4.46
C PHE A 84 -11.46 1.56 -3.90
N ASP A 85 -11.76 2.79 -4.28
CA ASP A 85 -13.07 3.42 -4.10
C ASP A 85 -13.85 3.36 -5.40
N ASP A 86 -14.65 2.31 -5.55
CA ASP A 86 -15.33 2.05 -6.82
C ASP A 86 -16.41 3.08 -7.15
N SER A 87 -17.04 3.70 -6.15
CA SER A 87 -18.04 4.75 -6.33
C SER A 87 -17.44 6.02 -6.95
N ASP A 88 -16.24 6.38 -6.49
CA ASP A 88 -15.58 7.62 -6.88
C ASP A 88 -14.51 7.41 -7.96
N ALA A 89 -14.24 6.17 -8.36
CA ALA A 89 -13.15 5.79 -9.26
C ALA A 89 -11.79 6.34 -8.78
N GLN A 90 -11.54 6.19 -7.48
CA GLN A 90 -10.30 6.62 -6.85
C GLN A 90 -9.50 5.41 -6.40
N VAL A 91 -8.18 5.54 -6.47
CA VAL A 91 -7.26 4.53 -5.96
C VAL A 91 -6.26 5.21 -5.05
N LEU A 92 -6.13 4.68 -3.83
CA LEU A 92 -5.03 5.00 -2.94
C LEU A 92 -4.01 3.86 -3.01
N THR A 93 -2.76 4.18 -3.33
CA THR A 93 -1.65 3.24 -3.28
C THR A 93 -0.71 3.62 -2.15
N ALA A 94 -0.53 2.75 -1.16
CA ALA A 94 0.43 2.96 -0.09
C ALA A 94 1.64 2.05 -0.29
N TYR A 95 2.82 2.66 -0.44
CA TYR A 95 4.11 1.97 -0.39
C TYR A 95 4.72 2.17 0.98
N ILE A 96 4.87 1.09 1.75
CA ILE A 96 5.43 1.12 3.10
C ILE A 96 6.92 0.81 2.99
N LEU A 97 7.72 1.79 3.38
CA LEU A 97 9.12 1.87 3.00
C LEU A 97 10.00 1.02 3.93
N ASN A 98 11.04 0.44 3.34
CA ASN A 98 12.17 -0.11 4.07
C ASN A 98 13.31 0.91 4.01
N ASP A 99 13.31 1.85 4.95
CA ASP A 99 14.43 2.79 5.03
C ASP A 99 15.72 2.08 5.47
N GLU A 100 16.87 2.74 5.31
CA GLU A 100 18.17 2.19 5.64
C GLU A 100 18.19 1.68 7.10
N PRO A 101 18.86 0.54 7.40
CA PRO A 101 18.88 -0.04 8.74
C PRO A 101 19.32 0.93 9.85
N ALA A 102 20.16 1.92 9.52
CA ALA A 102 20.62 2.94 10.45
C ALA A 102 19.56 4.03 10.75
N ALA A 103 18.63 4.28 9.83
CA ALA A 103 17.62 5.32 9.93
C ALA A 103 16.27 4.76 10.42
N ARG A 104 15.84 3.62 9.88
CA ARG A 104 14.52 3.03 10.15
C ARG A 104 14.30 2.76 11.65
N LYS A 105 13.07 3.02 12.11
CA LYS A 105 12.69 2.91 13.54
C LYS A 105 12.14 1.54 13.93
N PHE A 106 12.46 0.50 13.16
CA PHE A 106 12.14 -0.91 13.44
C PHE A 106 13.34 -1.79 13.06
N LYS A 107 13.60 -2.82 13.86
CA LYS A 107 14.75 -3.72 13.70
C LYS A 107 14.36 -5.10 13.21
N THR A 108 13.13 -5.52 13.48
CA THR A 108 12.61 -6.85 13.15
C THR A 108 11.39 -6.77 12.25
N ILE A 109 11.08 -7.87 11.55
CA ILE A 109 9.87 -7.97 10.72
C ILE A 109 8.59 -7.84 11.56
N ASP A 110 8.61 -8.28 12.82
CA ASP A 110 7.45 -8.21 13.70
C ASP A 110 7.23 -6.78 14.24
N GLU A 111 8.31 -6.05 14.56
CA GLU A 111 8.21 -4.62 14.88
C GLU A 111 7.65 -3.83 13.69
N TYR A 112 8.13 -4.14 12.48
CA TYR A 112 7.59 -3.58 11.24
C TYR A 112 6.09 -3.86 11.10
N ARG A 113 5.67 -5.12 11.22
CA ARG A 113 4.25 -5.53 11.11
C ARG A 113 3.38 -4.78 12.10
N ASN A 114 3.81 -4.68 13.36
CA ASN A 114 3.09 -3.93 14.39
C ASN A 114 2.99 -2.43 14.08
N LEU A 115 4.04 -1.84 13.51
CA LEU A 115 4.01 -0.42 13.11
C LEU A 115 3.09 -0.20 11.90
N ARG A 116 3.21 -1.04 10.88
CA ARG A 116 2.35 -1.08 9.70
C ARG A 116 0.89 -1.19 10.10
N ASP A 117 0.53 -2.20 10.88
CA ASP A 117 -0.87 -2.50 11.19
C ASP A 117 -1.52 -1.36 11.98
N ARG A 118 -0.78 -0.74 12.91
CA ARG A 118 -1.22 0.49 13.61
C ARG A 118 -1.41 1.68 12.66
N LEU A 119 -0.53 1.86 11.68
CA LEU A 119 -0.69 2.90 10.69
C LEU A 119 -1.95 2.66 9.84
N LEU A 120 -2.12 1.44 9.33
CA LEU A 120 -3.26 1.07 8.50
C LEU A 120 -4.58 1.28 9.24
N GLN A 121 -4.65 0.88 10.52
CA GLN A 121 -5.80 1.14 11.38
C GLN A 121 -6.12 2.63 11.50
N LYS A 122 -5.09 3.49 11.63
CA LYS A 122 -5.29 4.94 11.70
C LYS A 122 -5.75 5.53 10.36
N LEU A 123 -5.21 5.06 9.24
CA LEU A 123 -5.64 5.49 7.91
C LEU A 123 -7.07 5.03 7.60
N SER A 124 -7.45 3.82 8.03
CA SER A 124 -8.80 3.28 7.83
C SER A 124 -9.83 3.85 8.79
N GLY A 125 -9.39 4.32 9.96
CA GLY A 125 -10.25 4.84 11.03
C GLY A 125 -10.64 6.31 10.87
N CYS A 126 -10.10 7.00 9.87
CA CYS A 126 -10.59 8.31 9.45
C CYS A 126 -11.90 8.14 8.66
N ASP A 127 -12.97 7.76 9.34
CA ASP A 127 -14.31 8.06 8.86
C ASP A 127 -14.44 9.59 8.83
N VAL A 128 -14.50 10.14 7.62
CA VAL A 128 -14.85 11.55 7.41
C VAL A 128 -16.32 11.69 7.82
N HIS A 129 -16.55 12.12 9.05
CA HIS A 129 -17.85 12.63 9.50
C HIS A 129 -18.12 14.00 8.88
#